data_AF-A0A3P6BE55-F1
#
_entry.id   AF-A0A3P6BE55-F1
#
_cell.length_a   1.000
_cell.length_b   1.000
_cell.length_c   1.000
_cell.angle_alpha   90.00
_cell.angle_beta   90.00
_cell.angle_gamma   90.00
#
_symmetry.space_group_name_H-M   'P 1'
#
loop_
_entity.id
_entity.type
_entity.pdbx_description
1 polymer ?
#
loop_
_entity_poly.entity_id
_entity_poly.type
_entity_poly.pdbx_seq_one_letter_code
_entity_poly.pdbx_strand_id
1 'polypeptide(L)'
;MLYVFDFGLNGGLLSRSRFGFMFVAMHAVTGSYARQNFVDYLGAKPDSISHGVPLEDFGHGHPDPNLTYANWLMSCIVAMDLISELQVMMMVTKMVLGNKLFV
;
A
#
# COMPACT_ATOMS: atom_id res chain seq x y z
N MET A 1 -27.45 6.12 7.11
CA MET A 1 -26.38 5.12 6.92
C MET A 1 -25.06 5.85 7.13
N LEU A 2 -24.31 5.49 8.16
CA LEU A 2 -23.03 6.12 8.48
C LEU A 2 -21.96 5.53 7.56
N TYR A 3 -21.43 6.33 6.64
CA TYR A 3 -20.28 5.94 5.83
C TYR A 3 -19.01 6.14 6.67
N VAL A 4 -18.18 5.11 6.75
CA VAL A 4 -16.91 5.16 7.51
C VAL A 4 -15.84 5.95 6.72
N PHE A 5 -15.92 5.95 5.39
CA PHE A 5 -14.96 6.62 4.50
C PHE A 5 -15.65 7.32 3.31
N ASP A 6 -15.04 8.39 2.83
CA ASP A 6 -15.40 9.07 1.58
C ASP A 6 -14.53 8.57 0.42
N PHE A 7 -15.13 7.77 -0.46
CA PHE A 7 -14.45 7.17 -1.61
C PHE A 7 -14.10 8.20 -2.69
N GLY A 8 -14.89 9.28 -2.81
CA GLY A 8 -14.63 10.35 -3.78
C GLY A 8 -13.38 11.16 -3.40
N LEU A 9 -13.26 11.53 -2.12
CA LEU A 9 -12.07 12.20 -1.61
C LEU A 9 -10.82 11.32 -1.71
N ASN A 10 -10.94 10.04 -1.36
CA ASN A 10 -9.83 9.10 -1.45
C ASN A 10 -9.38 8.87 -2.90
N GLY A 11 -10.31 8.68 -3.83
CA GLY A 11 -9.99 8.55 -5.26
C GLY A 11 -9.36 9.82 -5.82
N GLY A 12 -9.87 10.99 -5.43
CA GLY A 12 -9.31 12.29 -5.84
C GLY A 12 -7.90 12.55 -5.30
N LEU A 13 -7.51 11.93 -4.17
CA LEU A 13 -6.13 11.97 -3.66
C LEU A 13 -5.21 11.07 -4.52
N LEU A 14 -5.65 9.83 -4.79
CA LEU A 14 -4.90 8.86 -5.59
C LEU A 14 -4.68 9.31 -7.04
N SER A 15 -5.56 10.15 -7.59
CA SER A 15 -5.43 10.68 -8.95
C SER A 15 -4.42 11.82 -9.09
N ARG A 16 -3.86 12.36 -7.99
CA ARG A 16 -2.94 13.49 -8.05
C ARG A 16 -1.58 13.04 -8.61
N SER A 17 -1.06 13.77 -9.60
CA SER A 17 0.24 13.45 -10.22
C SER A 17 1.44 13.48 -9.27
N ARG A 18 1.33 14.22 -8.15
CA ARG A 18 2.36 14.32 -7.11
C ARG A 18 2.19 13.33 -5.96
N PHE A 19 1.12 12.54 -5.97
CA PHE A 19 0.83 11.59 -4.90
C PHE A 19 1.20 10.18 -5.33
N GLY A 20 2.12 9.56 -4.60
CA GLY A 20 2.51 8.19 -4.80
C GLY A 20 1.73 7.26 -3.88
N PHE A 21 1.24 6.14 -4.38
CA PHE A 21 0.61 5.11 -3.56
C PHE A 21 1.15 3.74 -3.92
N MET A 22 1.49 2.96 -2.89
CA MET A 22 1.76 1.54 -3.01
C MET A 22 1.13 0.78 -1.84
N PHE A 23 0.39 -0.27 -2.16
CA PHE A 23 -0.11 -1.25 -1.22
C PHE A 23 0.73 -2.52 -1.33
N VAL A 24 1.35 -2.93 -0.22
CA VAL A 24 2.18 -4.14 -0.16
C VAL A 24 1.48 -5.17 0.71
N ALA A 25 0.99 -6.25 0.10
CA ALA A 25 0.19 -7.26 0.79
C ALA A 25 1.02 -8.41 1.38
N MET A 26 2.33 -8.49 1.06
CA MET A 26 3.25 -9.52 1.57
C MET A 26 2.75 -10.96 1.35
N HIS A 27 2.06 -11.22 0.24
CA HIS A 27 1.41 -12.51 -0.05
C HIS A 27 0.43 -12.98 1.03
N ALA A 28 -0.07 -12.06 1.84
CA ALA A 28 -1.05 -12.36 2.87
C ALA A 28 -2.48 -12.18 2.35
N VAL A 29 -3.44 -12.53 3.21
CA VAL A 29 -4.88 -12.49 2.88
C VAL A 29 -5.36 -11.12 2.41
N THR A 30 -4.69 -10.03 2.82
CA THR A 30 -5.10 -8.67 2.45
C THR A 30 -4.97 -8.37 0.96
N GLY A 31 -4.14 -9.14 0.25
CA GLY A 31 -4.01 -9.03 -1.20
C GLY A 31 -5.29 -9.40 -1.94
N SER A 32 -6.08 -10.34 -1.41
CA SER A 32 -7.31 -10.85 -2.05
C SER A 32 -8.36 -9.77 -2.33
N TYR A 33 -8.40 -8.71 -1.51
CA TYR A 33 -9.33 -7.59 -1.66
C TYR A 33 -8.66 -6.28 -2.08
N ALA A 34 -7.32 -6.25 -2.22
CA ALA A 34 -6.58 -5.04 -2.54
C ALA A 34 -6.96 -4.45 -3.89
N ARG A 35 -7.10 -5.31 -4.91
CA ARG A 35 -7.49 -4.88 -6.26
C ARG A 35 -8.87 -4.23 -6.26
N GLN A 36 -9.85 -4.92 -5.70
CA GLN A 36 -11.22 -4.43 -5.66
C GLN A 36 -11.31 -3.09 -4.92
N ASN A 37 -10.64 -2.97 -3.78
CA ASN A 37 -10.69 -1.77 -2.95
C ASN A 37 -9.92 -0.60 -3.56
N PHE A 38 -8.67 -0.79 -3.97
CA PHE A 38 -7.83 0.33 -4.41
C PHE A 38 -7.97 0.63 -5.89
N VAL A 39 -8.01 -0.40 -6.74
CA VAL A 39 -8.07 -0.20 -8.20
C VAL A 39 -9.50 0.03 -8.64
N ASP A 40 -10.40 -0.91 -8.34
CA ASP A 40 -11.74 -0.90 -8.92
C ASP A 40 -12.63 0.20 -8.27
N TYR A 41 -12.55 0.39 -6.95
CA TYR A 41 -13.35 1.41 -6.25
C TYR A 41 -12.68 2.78 -6.12
N LEU A 42 -11.36 2.84 -5.90
CA LEU A 42 -10.66 4.10 -5.64
C LEU A 42 -9.85 4.61 -6.84
N GLY A 43 -9.75 3.85 -7.94
CA GLY A 43 -9.07 4.28 -9.16
C GLY A 43 -7.54 4.31 -9.06
N ALA A 44 -6.96 3.60 -8.10
CA ALA A 44 -5.51 3.40 -8.04
C ALA A 44 -5.02 2.66 -9.29
N LYS A 45 -3.74 2.86 -9.63
CA LYS A 45 -3.14 2.14 -10.75
C LYS A 45 -2.95 0.65 -10.40
N PRO A 46 -3.15 -0.30 -11.31
CA PRO A 46 -2.96 -1.73 -11.00
C PRO A 46 -1.56 -2.10 -10.48
N ASP A 47 -0.53 -1.36 -10.90
CA ASP A 47 0.87 -1.52 -10.48
C ASP A 47 1.14 -0.99 -9.05
N SER A 48 0.19 -0.28 -8.45
CA SER A 48 0.27 0.14 -7.05
C SER A 48 0.01 -0.98 -6.05
N ILE A 49 -0.29 -2.20 -6.50
CA ILE A 49 -0.42 -3.38 -5.62
C ILE A 49 0.78 -4.31 -5.81
N SER A 50 1.53 -4.53 -4.73
CA SER A 50 2.68 -5.40 -4.70
C SER A 50 2.44 -6.62 -3.80
N HIS A 51 2.94 -7.78 -4.23
CA HIS A 51 2.77 -9.08 -3.56
C HIS A 51 1.30 -9.38 -3.20
N GLY A 52 0.36 -8.97 -4.06
CA GLY A 52 -1.09 -9.03 -3.83
C GLY A 52 -1.75 -10.41 -3.97
N VAL A 53 -1.02 -11.44 -4.42
CA VAL A 53 -1.53 -12.81 -4.52
C VAL A 53 -1.22 -13.56 -3.22
N PRO A 54 -2.22 -14.05 -2.47
CA PRO A 54 -1.98 -14.82 -1.26
C PRO A 54 -1.23 -16.12 -1.56
N LEU A 55 -0.23 -16.46 -0.75
CA LEU A 55 0.53 -17.72 -0.82
C LEU A 55 0.58 -18.37 0.56
N GLU A 56 0.53 -19.70 0.62
CA GLU A 56 0.55 -20.46 1.89
C GLU A 56 1.82 -20.22 2.72
N ASP A 57 2.94 -19.94 2.04
CA ASP A 57 4.26 -19.69 2.63
C ASP A 57 4.68 -18.20 2.57
N PHE A 58 3.74 -17.32 2.21
CA PHE A 58 3.97 -15.88 2.04
C PHE A 58 5.11 -15.53 1.06
N GLY A 59 5.41 -16.40 0.09
CA GLY A 59 6.55 -16.21 -0.81
C GLY A 59 7.91 -16.35 -0.10
N HIS A 60 7.96 -17.20 0.93
CA HIS A 60 9.09 -17.39 1.84
C HIS A 60 9.49 -16.16 2.67
N GLY A 61 8.66 -15.11 2.67
CA GLY A 61 8.85 -13.91 3.47
C GLY A 61 8.12 -13.97 4.81
N HIS A 62 8.60 -13.25 5.81
CA HIS A 62 7.88 -13.11 7.08
C HIS A 62 6.79 -12.02 6.91
N PRO A 63 5.48 -12.32 7.09
CA PRO A 63 4.39 -11.36 6.89
C PRO A 63 4.24 -10.39 8.09
N ASP A 64 5.34 -9.78 8.54
CA ASP A 64 5.34 -8.79 9.61
C ASP A 64 5.87 -7.45 9.08
N PRO A 65 5.04 -6.40 9.02
CA PRO A 65 5.42 -5.07 8.56
C PRO A 65 6.24 -4.33 9.63
N ASN A 66 7.47 -4.78 9.87
CA ASN A 66 8.43 -4.12 10.74
C ASN A 66 9.74 -3.80 9.99
N LEU A 67 10.51 -2.85 10.53
CA LEU A 67 11.75 -2.36 9.88
C LEU A 67 12.82 -3.45 9.72
N THR A 68 12.76 -4.54 10.48
CA THR A 68 13.69 -5.67 10.40
C THR A 68 13.48 -6.47 9.10
N TYR A 69 12.23 -6.62 8.67
CA TYR A 69 11.88 -7.36 7.44
C TYR A 69 11.61 -6.44 6.23
N ALA A 70 11.44 -5.14 6.47
CA ALA A 70 11.09 -4.15 5.45
C ALA A 70 12.28 -3.48 4.74
N ASN A 71 13.47 -4.11 4.65
CA ASN A 71 14.57 -3.57 3.83
C ASN A 71 14.14 -3.34 2.36
N TRP A 72 13.30 -4.23 1.84
CA TRP A 72 12.71 -4.09 0.51
C TRP A 72 11.77 -2.87 0.38
N LEU A 73 11.11 -2.45 1.47
CA LEU A 73 10.26 -1.26 1.50
C LEU A 73 11.09 0.01 1.27
N MET A 74 12.23 0.13 1.94
CA MET A 74 13.14 1.25 1.73
C MET A 74 13.62 1.29 0.28
N SER A 75 13.93 0.13 -0.32
CA SER A 75 14.28 0.05 -1.74
C SER A 75 13.14 0.51 -2.66
N CYS A 76 11.88 0.17 -2.35
CA CYS A 76 10.72 0.62 -3.14
C CYS A 76 10.50 2.13 -3.03
N ILE A 77 10.62 2.69 -1.83
CA ILE A 77 10.49 4.14 -1.58
C ILE A 77 11.58 4.91 -2.35
N VAL A 78 12.82 4.42 -2.32
CA VAL A 78 13.95 5.04 -3.02
C VAL A 78 13.81 4.91 -4.54
N ALA A 79 13.39 3.75 -5.04
CA ALA A 79 13.23 3.50 -6.48
C ALA A 79 12.11 4.34 -7.13
N MET A 80 11.13 4.78 -6.34
CA MET A 80 10.01 5.56 -6.85
C MET A 80 10.32 7.04 -7.09
N ASP A 81 11.48 7.57 -6.67
CA ASP A 81 11.95 8.96 -6.91
C ASP A 81 10.87 10.06 -6.72
N LEU A 82 9.90 9.79 -5.85
CA LEU A 82 8.72 10.62 -5.66
C LEU A 82 8.96 11.60 -4.52
N ILE A 83 9.26 12.84 -4.91
CA ILE A 83 9.35 13.99 -4.03
C ILE A 83 8.01 14.15 -3.26
N SER A 84 8.12 14.09 -1.94
CA SER A 84 7.21 14.58 -0.88
C SER A 84 6.01 13.76 -0.38
N GLU A 85 5.30 12.95 -1.17
CA GLU A 85 4.04 12.32 -0.68
C GLU A 85 3.81 10.87 -1.14
N LEU A 86 4.78 9.98 -0.90
CA LEU A 86 4.56 8.54 -1.07
C LEU A 86 3.89 7.96 0.18
N GLN A 87 2.73 7.34 -0.03
CA GLN A 87 2.07 6.48 0.96
C GLN A 87 2.35 5.03 0.68
N VAL A 88 3.01 4.36 1.62
CA VAL A 88 3.05 2.90 1.63
C VAL A 88 2.18 2.37 2.75
N MET A 89 1.17 1.61 2.37
CA MET A 89 0.29 0.93 3.31
C MET A 89 0.63 -0.57 3.33
N MET A 90 1.02 -1.06 4.50
CA MET A 90 1.26 -2.48 4.76
C MET A 90 0.21 -2.98 5.76
N MET A 91 -0.24 -4.23 5.58
CA MET A 91 -1.24 -4.96 6.38
C MET A 91 -1.64 -4.27 7.71
N VAL A 92 -2.85 -3.68 7.74
CA VAL A 92 -3.67 -3.22 8.90
C VAL A 92 -3.00 -2.45 10.06
N THR A 93 -1.68 -2.31 10.10
CA THR A 93 -0.95 -1.85 11.28
C THR A 93 -0.05 -0.65 11.01
N LYS A 94 0.44 -0.41 9.77
CA LYS A 94 1.34 0.73 9.53
C LYS A 94 1.10 1.42 8.20
N MET A 95 0.93 2.73 8.28
CA MET A 95 0.89 3.66 7.16
C MET A 95 2.13 4.54 7.22
N VAL A 96 2.91 4.56 6.14
CA VAL A 96 4.09 5.43 6.02
C VAL A 96 3.70 6.65 5.19
N LEU A 97 3.70 7.85 5.79
CA LEU A 97 3.57 9.12 5.07
C LEU A 97 4.95 9.76 4.88
N GLY A 98 5.53 9.68 3.68
CA GLY A 98 6.83 10.27 3.39
C GLY A 98 7.94 9.74 4.32
N ASN A 99 8.66 10.62 5.02
CA ASN A 99 9.73 10.23 5.97
C ASN A 99 9.23 9.82 7.36
N LYS A 100 7.91 9.69 7.56
CA LYS A 100 7.33 9.37 8.88
C LYS A 100 6.60 8.04 8.86
N LEU A 101 7.05 7.14 9.73
CA LEU A 101 6.39 5.89 10.06
C LEU A 101 5.32 6.14 11.13
N PHE A 102 4.08 5.77 10.86
CA PHE A 102 3.02 5.75 11.87
C PHE A 102 2.79 4.28 12.26
N VAL A 103 3.00 3.99 13.55
CA VAL A 103 2.90 2.67 14.18
C VAL A 103 1.54 2.50 14.82
#